data_AF-G0RTS4-F1
#
_entry.id   AF-G0RTS4-F1
#
_cell.length_a   1.000
_cell.length_b   1.000
_cell.length_c   1.000
_cell.angle_alpha   90.00
_cell.angle_beta   90.00
_cell.angle_gamma   90.00
#
_symmetry.space_group_name_H-M   'P 1'
#
loop_
_entity.id
_entity.type
_entity.pdbx_description
1 polymer ?
#
loop_
_entity_poly.entity_id
_entity_poly.type
_entity_poly.pdbx_seq_one_letter_code
_entity_poly.pdbx_strand_id
1 'polypeptide(L)'
;DVPQYAILSHTWGPDDEEVVFKDVENGTGMNKAGYSKIRFCADQASRDGLKHFWVDSCCIDKSDSVELSEAINSMFRWYSNAARCYVYLSDVSIANPEEASELKLLYEWGNNFENSRWFTRGWTLQELLAPKTVEFFTKEGWMLGNKGLLAQKIHVITGIAIPALLGQPLSTFTVEERLGWAEKRSTTREEDWAYSLLGIFGIFMPLIYGEGKGNATRRLKAEL
;
A
#
# COMPACT_ATOMS: atom_id res chain seq x y z
N ASP A 1 -12.79 -0.05 -22.33
CA ASP A 1 -11.97 -0.84 -21.40
C ASP A 1 -11.17 0.06 -20.48
N VAL A 2 -10.92 -0.38 -19.24
CA VAL A 2 -10.03 0.31 -18.30
C VAL A 2 -8.60 0.18 -18.83
N PRO A 3 -7.83 1.28 -18.98
CA PRO A 3 -6.46 1.20 -19.49
C PRO A 3 -5.55 0.48 -18.50
N GLN A 4 -4.43 -0.07 -18.98
CA GLN A 4 -3.39 -0.57 -18.06
C GLN A 4 -2.76 0.60 -17.27
N TYR A 5 -2.55 0.39 -15.98
CA TYR A 5 -1.96 1.37 -15.08
C TYR A 5 -1.03 0.72 -14.05
N ALA A 6 -0.07 1.52 -13.58
CA ALA A 6 0.67 1.25 -12.36
C ALA A 6 -0.09 1.78 -11.14
N ILE A 7 0.12 1.19 -9.97
CA ILE A 7 -0.45 1.69 -8.72
C ILE A 7 0.66 1.88 -7.69
N LEU A 8 0.61 2.98 -6.94
CA LEU A 8 1.58 3.25 -5.88
C LEU A 8 1.05 2.76 -4.53
N SER A 9 1.85 1.94 -3.85
CA SER A 9 1.71 1.65 -2.43
C SER A 9 2.76 2.43 -1.66
N HIS A 10 2.35 3.17 -0.64
CA HIS A 10 3.27 4.07 0.07
C HIS A 10 2.73 4.42 1.45
N THR A 11 3.50 5.19 2.22
CA THR A 11 3.04 5.72 3.51
C THR A 11 2.95 7.24 3.44
N TRP A 12 1.85 7.80 3.94
CA TRP A 12 1.60 9.24 3.86
C TRP A 12 2.54 10.03 4.75
N GLY A 13 3.05 11.15 4.24
CA GLY A 13 3.81 12.11 5.03
C GLY A 13 2.93 12.90 6.02
N PRO A 14 3.49 13.94 6.63
CA PRO A 14 2.69 14.98 7.29
C PRO A 14 1.63 15.56 6.34
N ASP A 15 0.45 15.94 6.87
CA ASP A 15 -0.71 16.37 6.07
C ASP A 15 -0.41 17.61 5.19
N ASP A 16 0.44 18.52 5.65
CA ASP A 16 0.87 19.73 4.92
C ASP A 16 1.87 19.44 3.80
N GLU A 17 2.58 18.31 3.90
CA GLU A 17 3.58 17.82 2.94
C GLU A 17 3.03 16.75 1.98
N GLU A 18 1.82 16.27 2.23
CA GLU A 18 1.15 15.28 1.40
C GLU A 18 0.47 15.95 0.20
N VAL A 19 0.65 15.38 -1.00
CA VAL A 19 -0.01 15.89 -2.22
C VAL A 19 -1.39 15.26 -2.30
N VAL A 20 -2.43 16.09 -2.34
CA VAL A 20 -3.83 15.66 -2.42
C VAL A 20 -4.46 16.00 -3.77
N PHE A 21 -5.69 15.53 -4.02
CA PHE A 21 -6.40 15.73 -5.28
C PHE A 21 -6.42 17.20 -5.73
N LYS A 22 -6.80 18.11 -4.82
CA LYS A 22 -6.83 19.55 -5.09
C LYS A 22 -5.46 20.16 -5.42
N ASP A 23 -4.37 19.58 -4.93
CA ASP A 23 -3.03 20.07 -5.30
C ASP A 23 -2.68 19.75 -6.75
N VAL A 24 -3.17 18.61 -7.26
CA VAL A 24 -2.98 18.21 -8.65
C VAL A 24 -3.86 19.05 -9.57
N GLU A 25 -5.13 19.25 -9.21
CA GLU A 25 -6.04 20.13 -9.97
C GLU A 25 -5.52 21.57 -10.09
N ASN A 26 -4.99 22.12 -9.00
CA ASN A 26 -4.51 23.50 -8.96
C ASN A 26 -3.04 23.65 -9.39
N GLY A 27 -2.32 22.55 -9.62
CA GLY A 27 -0.88 22.58 -9.93
C GLY A 27 0.01 23.05 -8.79
N THR A 28 -0.44 22.94 -7.53
CA THR A 28 0.27 23.44 -6.34
C THR A 28 1.11 22.37 -5.63
N GLY A 29 0.99 21.10 -6.03
CA GLY A 29 1.63 19.98 -5.33
C GLY A 29 3.14 19.87 -5.49
N MET A 30 3.75 20.49 -6.51
CA MET A 30 5.16 20.26 -6.87
C MET A 30 6.17 20.63 -5.78
N ASN A 31 5.81 21.55 -4.89
CA ASN A 31 6.69 22.02 -3.82
C ASN A 31 6.59 21.17 -2.54
N LYS A 32 5.63 20.26 -2.45
CA LYS A 32 5.43 19.40 -1.28
C LYS A 32 6.36 18.20 -1.31
N ALA A 33 6.85 17.75 -0.15
CA ALA A 33 7.74 16.60 -0.07
C ALA A 33 7.10 15.31 -0.63
N GLY A 34 5.78 15.16 -0.48
CA GLY A 34 4.99 14.07 -1.04
C GLY A 34 4.98 13.99 -2.57
N TYR A 35 5.41 15.04 -3.28
CA TYR A 35 5.52 15.00 -4.74
C TYR A 35 6.60 14.03 -5.22
N SER A 36 7.63 13.77 -4.41
CA SER A 36 8.75 12.89 -4.74
C SER A 36 8.30 11.47 -5.12
N LYS A 37 7.37 10.88 -4.36
CA LYS A 37 6.81 9.54 -4.61
C LYS A 37 5.88 9.50 -5.84
N ILE A 38 5.19 10.59 -6.14
CA ILE A 38 4.36 10.71 -7.36
C ILE A 38 5.27 10.72 -8.58
N ARG A 39 6.31 11.55 -8.56
CA ARG A 39 7.33 11.60 -9.63
C ARG A 39 8.01 10.25 -9.82
N PHE A 40 8.41 9.60 -8.72
CA PHE A 40 8.96 8.24 -8.76
C PHE A 40 7.98 7.26 -9.46
N CYS A 41 6.70 7.27 -9.07
CA CYS A 41 5.69 6.39 -9.66
C CYS A 41 5.54 6.64 -11.17
N ALA A 42 5.48 7.91 -11.58
CA ALA A 42 5.39 8.31 -12.98
C ALA A 42 6.62 7.85 -13.79
N ASP A 43 7.83 8.09 -13.26
CA ASP A 43 9.09 7.72 -13.90
C ASP A 43 9.19 6.19 -14.05
N GLN A 44 8.85 5.43 -12.99
CA GLN A 44 8.90 3.98 -13.01
C GLN A 44 7.82 3.37 -13.92
N ALA A 45 6.59 3.90 -13.88
CA ALA A 45 5.53 3.50 -14.80
C ALA A 45 5.94 3.71 -16.26
N SER A 46 6.57 4.86 -16.57
CA SER A 46 7.07 5.16 -17.91
C SER A 46 8.16 4.18 -18.35
N ARG A 47 9.08 3.78 -17.45
CA ARG A 47 10.12 2.77 -17.75
C ARG A 47 9.53 1.40 -18.08
N ASP A 48 8.43 1.06 -17.42
CA ASP A 48 7.70 -0.20 -17.64
C ASP A 48 6.66 -0.11 -18.78
N GLY A 49 6.63 1.01 -19.52
CA GLY A 49 5.76 1.19 -20.68
C GLY A 49 4.30 1.49 -20.34
N LEU A 50 3.99 1.86 -19.09
CA LEU A 50 2.65 2.21 -18.63
C LEU A 50 2.41 3.72 -18.77
N LYS A 51 1.30 4.09 -19.43
CA LYS A 51 0.92 5.49 -19.66
C LYS A 51 0.12 6.11 -18.52
N HIS A 52 -0.42 5.29 -17.63
CA HIS A 52 -1.26 5.71 -16.51
C HIS A 52 -0.70 5.15 -15.22
N PHE A 53 -0.84 5.91 -14.14
CA PHE A 53 -0.57 5.44 -12.80
C PHE A 53 -1.60 6.02 -11.84
N TRP A 54 -1.78 5.37 -10.69
CA TRP A 54 -2.74 5.76 -9.67
C TRP A 54 -2.05 5.86 -8.31
N VAL A 55 -2.38 6.92 -7.56
CA VAL A 55 -1.88 7.20 -6.22
C VAL A 55 -3.06 7.63 -5.34
N ASP A 56 -3.37 6.88 -4.28
CA ASP A 56 -4.53 7.13 -3.42
C ASP A 56 -4.54 8.52 -2.79
N SER A 57 -3.36 9.10 -2.57
CA SER A 57 -3.26 10.41 -1.92
C SER A 57 -3.90 11.52 -2.76
N CYS A 58 -3.74 11.46 -4.08
CA CYS A 58 -4.13 12.51 -5.03
C CYS A 58 -5.05 12.06 -6.18
N CYS A 59 -5.38 10.77 -6.30
CA CYS A 59 -6.36 10.26 -7.26
C CYS A 59 -7.76 10.03 -6.65
N ILE A 60 -7.93 10.29 -5.35
CA ILE A 60 -9.23 10.25 -4.66
C ILE A 60 -9.51 11.66 -4.12
N ASP A 61 -10.65 12.26 -4.49
CA ASP A 61 -11.14 13.45 -3.82
C ASP A 61 -11.74 13.07 -2.45
N LYS A 62 -10.90 13.16 -1.42
CA LYS A 62 -11.29 12.89 -0.03
C LYS A 62 -12.24 13.95 0.54
N SER A 63 -12.47 15.06 -0.16
CA SER A 63 -13.45 16.08 0.24
C SER A 63 -14.88 15.73 -0.21
N ASP A 64 -15.03 14.80 -1.17
CA ASP A 64 -16.30 14.19 -1.52
C ASP A 64 -16.49 12.88 -0.75
N SER A 65 -17.48 12.84 0.15
CA SER A 65 -17.74 11.65 0.97
C SER A 65 -18.32 10.47 0.19
N VAL A 66 -19.01 10.73 -0.93
CA VAL A 66 -19.53 9.70 -1.82
C VAL A 66 -18.39 9.04 -2.56
N GLU A 67 -17.51 9.85 -3.16
CA GLU A 67 -16.32 9.35 -3.85
C GLU A 67 -15.40 8.59 -2.88
N LEU A 68 -15.12 9.15 -1.70
CA LEU A 68 -14.30 8.49 -0.68
C LEU A 68 -14.88 7.12 -0.28
N SER A 69 -16.20 7.03 -0.14
CA SER A 69 -16.85 5.76 0.21
C SER A 69 -16.76 4.73 -0.90
N GLU A 70 -16.97 5.14 -2.15
CA GLU A 70 -16.79 4.27 -3.31
C GLU A 70 -15.33 3.82 -3.46
N ALA A 71 -14.39 4.73 -3.23
CA ALA A 71 -12.96 4.50 -3.36
C ALA A 71 -12.47 3.44 -2.37
N ILE A 72 -12.79 3.59 -1.08
CA ILE A 72 -12.39 2.63 -0.04
C ILE A 72 -12.98 1.23 -0.32
N ASN A 73 -14.24 1.15 -0.75
CA ASN A 73 -14.85 -0.12 -1.13
C ASN A 73 -14.25 -0.72 -2.43
N SER A 74 -13.60 0.11 -3.25
CA SER A 74 -12.98 -0.30 -4.51
C SER A 74 -11.47 -0.53 -4.43
N MET A 75 -10.78 -0.07 -3.37
CA MET A 75 -9.31 -0.07 -3.30
C MET A 75 -8.71 -1.44 -3.59
N PHE A 76 -9.20 -2.50 -2.94
CA PHE A 76 -8.68 -3.85 -3.17
C PHE A 76 -8.77 -4.26 -4.64
N ARG A 77 -9.90 -3.95 -5.30
CA ARG A 77 -10.10 -4.23 -6.73
C ARG A 77 -9.15 -3.40 -7.59
N TRP A 78 -8.93 -2.12 -7.26
CA TRP A 78 -7.98 -1.27 -7.97
C TRP A 78 -6.53 -1.75 -7.82
N TYR A 79 -6.13 -2.21 -6.64
CA TYR A 79 -4.83 -2.85 -6.45
C TYR A 79 -4.72 -4.20 -7.19
N SER A 80 -5.77 -5.01 -7.18
CA SER A 80 -5.79 -6.31 -7.87
C SER A 80 -5.70 -6.20 -9.39
N ASN A 81 -6.30 -5.16 -9.96
CA ASN A 81 -6.34 -4.92 -11.40
C ASN A 81 -5.11 -4.15 -11.94
N ALA A 82 -4.26 -3.61 -11.08
CA ALA A 82 -3.06 -2.89 -11.50
C ALA A 82 -2.09 -3.82 -12.25
N ALA A 83 -1.46 -3.32 -13.31
CA ALA A 83 -0.45 -4.06 -14.06
C ALA A 83 0.85 -4.23 -13.27
N ARG A 84 1.17 -3.23 -12.44
CA ARG A 84 2.31 -3.17 -11.52
C ARG A 84 1.90 -2.43 -10.25
N CYS A 85 2.30 -2.93 -9.09
CA CYS A 85 2.23 -2.21 -7.82
C CYS A 85 3.64 -1.87 -7.38
N TYR A 86 3.95 -0.58 -7.28
CA TYR A 86 5.24 -0.09 -6.79
C TYR A 86 5.10 0.29 -5.32
N VAL A 87 5.87 -0.35 -4.45
CA VAL A 87 5.98 0.00 -3.04
C VAL A 87 7.15 0.97 -2.87
N TYR A 88 6.85 2.22 -2.53
CA TYR A 88 7.86 3.24 -2.26
C TYR A 88 8.12 3.37 -0.76
N LEU A 89 9.30 2.91 -0.33
CA LEU A 89 9.71 2.89 1.07
C LEU A 89 10.50 4.16 1.41
N SER A 90 9.79 5.20 1.85
CA SER A 90 10.37 6.52 2.17
C SER A 90 11.39 6.51 3.31
N ASP A 91 11.39 5.45 4.13
CA ASP A 91 12.25 5.24 5.30
C ASP A 91 13.34 4.18 5.08
N VAL A 92 13.47 3.67 3.85
CA VAL A 92 14.56 2.77 3.46
C VAL A 92 15.45 3.49 2.46
N SER A 93 16.73 3.58 2.78
CA SER A 93 17.75 4.23 1.97
C SER A 93 18.99 3.34 1.88
N ILE A 94 19.72 3.46 0.78
CA ILE A 94 21.00 2.80 0.54
C ILE A 94 22.06 3.87 0.30
N ALA A 95 23.11 3.87 1.11
CA ALA A 95 24.24 4.77 0.93
C ALA A 95 25.19 4.22 -0.15
N ASN A 96 25.50 5.04 -1.17
CA ASN A 96 26.48 4.75 -2.23
C ASN A 96 26.44 3.31 -2.78
N PRO A 97 25.33 2.91 -3.45
CA PRO A 97 25.18 1.54 -3.95
C PRO A 97 26.27 1.11 -4.92
N GLU A 98 26.90 2.04 -5.64
CA GLU A 98 27.97 1.77 -6.61
C GLU A 98 29.31 1.40 -5.95
N GLU A 99 29.50 1.74 -4.67
CA GLU A 99 30.76 1.53 -3.93
C GLU A 99 30.67 0.37 -2.92
N ALA A 100 29.46 -0.16 -2.70
CA ALA A 100 29.20 -1.19 -1.71
C ALA A 100 29.21 -2.59 -2.33
N SER A 101 29.74 -3.58 -1.60
CA SER A 101 29.61 -4.98 -2.01
C SER A 101 28.14 -5.43 -1.92
N GLU A 102 27.74 -6.41 -2.75
CA GLU A 102 26.38 -6.96 -2.72
C GLU A 102 25.95 -7.43 -1.31
N LEU A 103 26.87 -8.03 -0.55
CA LEU A 103 26.63 -8.47 0.82
C LEU A 103 26.38 -7.30 1.77
N LYS A 104 27.13 -6.20 1.62
CA LYS A 104 26.94 -4.99 2.43
C LYS A 104 25.59 -4.34 2.10
N LEU A 105 25.24 -4.25 0.83
CA LEU A 105 23.94 -3.75 0.38
C LEU A 105 22.81 -4.57 0.98
N LEU A 106 22.86 -5.90 0.84
CA LEU A 106 21.84 -6.81 1.37
C LEU A 106 21.65 -6.68 2.88
N TYR A 107 22.74 -6.46 3.62
CA TYR A 107 22.68 -6.24 5.06
C TYR A 107 22.09 -4.87 5.42
N GLU A 108 22.55 -3.80 4.76
CA GLU A 108 22.14 -2.42 5.06
C GLU A 108 20.67 -2.15 4.75
N TRP A 109 20.20 -2.49 3.53
CA TRP A 109 18.79 -2.31 3.22
C TRP A 109 17.93 -3.35 3.92
N GLY A 110 18.46 -4.55 4.19
CA GLY A 110 17.73 -5.64 4.83
C GLY A 110 17.16 -5.26 6.20
N ASN A 111 17.98 -4.63 7.06
CA ASN A 111 17.53 -4.17 8.37
C ASN A 111 16.54 -3.00 8.26
N ASN A 112 16.79 -2.04 7.36
CA ASN A 112 15.88 -0.90 7.17
C ASN A 112 14.52 -1.34 6.60
N PHE A 113 14.53 -2.32 5.70
CA PHE A 113 13.32 -2.91 5.13
C PHE A 113 12.47 -3.60 6.21
N GLU A 114 13.07 -4.42 7.06
CA GLU A 114 12.37 -5.12 8.14
C GLU A 114 11.72 -4.15 9.14
N ASN A 115 12.35 -3.00 9.36
CA ASN A 115 11.85 -1.96 10.27
C ASN A 115 11.01 -0.89 9.56
N SER A 116 10.76 -1.02 8.26
CA SER A 116 9.99 -0.01 7.53
C SER A 116 8.58 0.10 8.09
N ARG A 117 8.16 1.34 8.33
CA ARG A 117 6.81 1.67 8.79
C ARG A 117 5.74 1.22 7.80
N TRP A 118 6.10 0.95 6.53
CA TRP A 118 5.18 0.40 5.54
C TRP A 118 4.53 -0.91 6.01
N PHE A 119 5.26 -1.77 6.71
CA PHE A 119 4.73 -3.04 7.23
C PHE A 119 3.77 -2.88 8.41
N THR A 120 3.72 -1.71 9.04
CA THR A 120 2.88 -1.44 10.22
C THR A 120 1.65 -0.59 9.92
N ARG A 121 1.45 -0.17 8.66
CA ARG A 121 0.24 0.55 8.23
C ARG A 121 -0.90 -0.42 7.90
N GLY A 122 -2.13 -0.08 8.28
CA GLY A 122 -3.31 -0.94 8.01
C GLY A 122 -3.56 -1.16 6.53
N TRP A 123 -3.69 -0.07 5.76
CA TRP A 123 -4.01 -0.10 4.33
C TRP A 123 -3.01 -0.90 3.49
N THR A 124 -1.71 -0.87 3.83
CA THR A 124 -0.68 -1.57 3.08
C THR A 124 -0.84 -3.10 3.09
N LEU A 125 -1.68 -3.67 3.97
CA LEU A 125 -2.01 -5.09 3.95
C LEU A 125 -2.73 -5.50 2.67
N GLN A 126 -3.79 -4.77 2.29
CA GLN A 126 -4.47 -5.06 1.03
C GLN A 126 -3.62 -4.66 -0.18
N GLU A 127 -2.80 -3.61 -0.06
CA GLU A 127 -1.89 -3.17 -1.13
C GLU A 127 -0.79 -4.22 -1.40
N LEU A 128 -0.46 -5.04 -0.40
CA LEU A 128 0.45 -6.19 -0.53
C LEU A 128 -0.24 -7.41 -1.14
N LEU A 129 -1.45 -7.73 -0.66
CA LEU A 129 -2.13 -8.99 -0.96
C LEU A 129 -2.92 -8.95 -2.27
N ALA A 130 -3.53 -7.82 -2.61
CA ALA A 130 -4.42 -7.71 -3.76
C ALA A 130 -3.68 -7.77 -5.12
N PRO A 131 -2.55 -7.07 -5.35
CA PRO A 131 -1.88 -7.08 -6.65
C PRO A 131 -1.17 -8.40 -6.94
N LYS A 132 -1.15 -8.77 -8.22
CA LYS A 132 -0.36 -9.92 -8.71
C LYS A 132 1.15 -9.65 -8.66
N THR A 133 1.55 -8.43 -8.97
CA THR A 133 2.96 -8.00 -9.00
C THR A 133 3.14 -6.84 -8.02
N VAL A 134 4.08 -6.99 -7.09
CA VAL A 134 4.46 -5.97 -6.10
C VAL A 134 5.97 -5.87 -6.09
N GLU A 135 6.50 -4.68 -6.30
CA GLU A 135 7.93 -4.39 -6.42
C GLU A 135 8.32 -3.33 -5.40
N PHE A 136 9.38 -3.59 -4.63
CA PHE A 136 9.79 -2.74 -3.51
C PHE A 136 10.95 -1.84 -3.91
N PHE A 137 10.82 -0.56 -3.60
CA PHE A 137 11.81 0.46 -3.93
C PHE A 137 12.20 1.29 -2.71
N THR A 138 13.47 1.68 -2.67
CA THR A 138 13.97 2.64 -1.66
C THR A 138 13.46 4.05 -1.95
N LYS A 139 13.71 4.97 -1.01
CA LYS A 139 13.47 6.41 -1.17
C LYS A 139 14.15 7.00 -2.42
N GLU A 140 15.31 6.47 -2.81
CA GLU A 140 16.05 6.93 -3.99
C GLU A 140 15.57 6.26 -5.30
N GLY A 141 14.63 5.31 -5.20
CA GLY A 141 14.09 4.60 -6.36
C GLY A 141 14.87 3.36 -6.76
N TRP A 142 15.73 2.81 -5.88
CA TRP A 142 16.43 1.55 -6.14
C TRP A 142 15.52 0.36 -5.87
N MET A 143 15.45 -0.59 -6.80
CA MET A 143 14.66 -1.81 -6.63
C MET A 143 15.34 -2.78 -5.66
N LEU A 144 14.62 -3.16 -4.61
CA LEU A 144 15.07 -4.14 -3.60
C LEU A 144 14.69 -5.58 -3.96
N GLY A 145 13.59 -5.74 -4.71
CA GLY A 145 13.06 -7.03 -5.11
C GLY A 145 11.55 -6.99 -5.30
N ASN A 146 10.96 -8.14 -5.62
CA ASN A 146 9.51 -8.30 -5.74
C ASN A 146 8.95 -9.17 -4.60
N LYS A 147 7.63 -9.14 -4.41
CA LYS A 147 6.92 -9.90 -3.37
C LYS A 147 7.23 -11.40 -3.40
N GLY A 148 7.44 -11.99 -4.57
CA GLY A 148 7.81 -13.41 -4.69
C GLY A 148 9.20 -13.70 -4.14
N LEU A 149 10.21 -12.92 -4.56
CA LEU A 149 11.59 -13.03 -4.10
C LEU A 149 11.73 -12.74 -2.60
N LEU A 150 10.94 -11.81 -2.08
CA LEU A 150 10.96 -11.37 -0.68
C LEU A 150 9.94 -12.09 0.20
N ALA A 151 9.23 -13.11 -0.32
CA ALA A 151 8.09 -13.72 0.37
C ALA A 151 8.43 -14.25 1.76
N GLN A 152 9.60 -14.90 1.92
CA GLN A 152 10.04 -15.37 3.22
C GLN A 152 10.22 -14.19 4.19
N LYS A 153 10.99 -13.17 3.80
CA LYS A 153 11.28 -12.01 4.64
C LYS A 153 9.99 -11.30 5.05
N ILE A 154 9.07 -11.12 4.10
CA ILE A 154 7.75 -10.54 4.35
C ILE A 154 6.94 -11.42 5.32
N HIS A 155 6.97 -12.75 5.18
CA HIS A 155 6.31 -13.67 6.11
C HIS A 155 6.85 -13.51 7.54
N VAL A 156 8.17 -13.41 7.72
CA VAL A 156 8.79 -13.21 9.04
C VAL A 156 8.34 -11.89 9.68
N ILE A 157 8.28 -10.81 8.90
CA ILE A 157 7.87 -9.48 9.40
C ILE A 157 6.38 -9.47 9.77
N THR A 158 5.53 -10.04 8.92
CA THR A 158 4.09 -9.80 8.94
C THR A 158 3.25 -10.95 9.48
N GLY A 159 3.79 -12.17 9.52
CA GLY A 159 3.04 -13.40 9.80
C GLY A 159 2.13 -13.86 8.65
N ILE A 160 2.10 -13.16 7.51
CA ILE A 160 1.28 -13.54 6.36
C ILE A 160 1.81 -14.84 5.77
N ALA A 161 0.94 -15.83 5.57
CA ALA A 161 1.32 -17.11 5.01
C ALA A 161 1.98 -16.94 3.62
N ILE A 162 3.12 -17.61 3.39
CA ILE A 162 3.84 -17.55 2.10
C ILE A 162 2.91 -17.86 0.91
N PRO A 163 2.01 -18.87 0.96
CA PRO A 163 1.10 -19.10 -0.15
C PRO A 163 0.16 -17.92 -0.45
N ALA A 164 -0.27 -17.14 0.55
CA ALA A 164 -1.05 -15.92 0.34
C ALA A 164 -0.22 -14.85 -0.39
N LEU A 165 1.06 -14.68 -0.02
CA LEU A 165 1.99 -13.76 -0.69
C LEU A 165 2.24 -14.17 -2.15
N LEU A 166 2.21 -15.46 -2.45
CA LEU A 166 2.36 -16.03 -3.78
C LEU A 166 1.05 -16.11 -4.58
N GLY A 167 -0.04 -15.54 -4.07
CA GLY A 167 -1.30 -15.36 -4.81
C GLY A 167 -2.33 -16.48 -4.65
N GLN A 168 -2.18 -17.35 -3.65
CA GLN A 168 -3.25 -18.29 -3.29
C GLN A 168 -4.52 -17.49 -2.90
N PRO A 169 -5.73 -17.91 -3.34
CA PRO A 169 -6.95 -17.18 -3.03
C PRO A 169 -7.15 -16.96 -1.54
N LEU A 170 -7.41 -15.71 -1.11
CA LEU A 170 -7.49 -15.36 0.31
C LEU A 170 -8.61 -16.13 1.05
N SER A 171 -9.65 -16.57 0.33
CA SER A 171 -10.75 -17.38 0.87
C SER A 171 -10.35 -18.78 1.33
N THR A 172 -9.13 -19.26 1.00
CA THR A 172 -8.63 -20.55 1.50
C THR A 172 -8.03 -20.47 2.90
N PHE A 173 -7.80 -19.27 3.41
CA PHE A 173 -7.28 -19.02 4.75
C PHE A 173 -8.43 -18.73 5.71
N THR A 174 -8.27 -19.11 6.97
CA THR A 174 -9.35 -18.92 7.95
C THR A 174 -9.59 -17.43 8.23
N VAL A 175 -10.73 -17.14 8.87
CA VAL A 175 -11.04 -15.78 9.30
C VAL A 175 -10.00 -15.29 10.31
N GLU A 176 -9.58 -16.16 11.23
CA GLU A 176 -8.59 -15.86 12.28
C GLU A 176 -7.22 -15.55 11.68
N GLU A 177 -6.77 -16.32 10.69
CA GLU A 177 -5.51 -16.04 9.99
C GLU A 177 -5.52 -14.66 9.33
N ARG A 178 -6.58 -14.36 8.57
CA ARG A 178 -6.73 -13.08 7.86
C ARG A 178 -6.84 -11.89 8.81
N LEU A 179 -7.54 -12.03 9.93
CA LEU A 179 -7.59 -11.02 10.99
C LEU A 179 -6.22 -10.85 11.67
N GLY A 180 -5.50 -11.95 11.89
CA GLY A 180 -4.16 -11.95 12.51
C GLY A 180 -3.14 -11.13 11.71
N TRP A 181 -3.23 -11.12 10.38
CA TRP A 181 -2.35 -10.31 9.51
C TRP A 181 -2.48 -8.79 9.72
N ALA A 182 -3.56 -8.32 10.35
CA ALA A 182 -3.82 -6.92 10.66
C ALA A 182 -3.62 -6.55 12.14
N GLU A 183 -3.35 -7.51 13.02
CA GLU A 183 -3.29 -7.28 14.47
C GLU A 183 -2.22 -6.26 14.86
N LYS A 184 -1.03 -6.37 14.26
CA LYS A 184 0.12 -5.48 14.53
C LYS A 184 0.11 -4.20 13.70
N ARG A 185 -0.96 -3.95 12.91
CA ARG A 185 -1.06 -2.80 12.02
C ARG A 185 -1.85 -1.67 12.65
N SER A 186 -1.46 -0.45 12.28
CA SER A 186 -2.00 0.81 12.79
C SER A 186 -2.61 1.65 11.67
N THR A 187 -3.63 2.41 12.01
CA THR A 187 -4.33 3.31 11.10
C THR A 187 -4.45 4.70 11.71
N THR A 188 -4.52 5.73 10.87
CA THR A 188 -4.67 7.12 11.34
C THR A 188 -6.08 7.34 11.91
N ARG A 189 -7.11 6.92 11.16
CA ARG A 189 -8.47 6.83 11.68
C ARG A 189 -8.69 5.46 12.28
N GLU A 190 -9.32 5.40 13.43
CA GLU A 190 -9.43 4.17 14.20
C GLU A 190 -10.34 3.13 13.51
N GLU A 191 -11.35 3.58 12.75
CA GLU A 191 -12.26 2.74 11.99
C GLU A 191 -11.61 2.10 10.76
N ASP A 192 -10.57 2.72 10.21
CA ASP A 192 -9.84 2.19 9.06
C ASP A 192 -9.19 0.84 9.37
N TRP A 193 -9.00 0.49 10.65
CA TRP A 193 -8.56 -0.86 11.01
C TRP A 193 -9.54 -1.91 10.47
N ALA A 194 -10.85 -1.64 10.54
CA ALA A 194 -11.87 -2.51 9.94
C ALA A 194 -12.02 -2.26 8.43
N TYR A 195 -12.02 -1.00 7.99
CA TYR A 195 -12.26 -0.69 6.57
C TYR A 195 -11.14 -1.16 5.63
N SER A 196 -9.89 -1.19 6.11
CA SER A 196 -8.77 -1.73 5.33
C SER A 196 -8.83 -3.24 5.11
N LEU A 197 -9.73 -3.95 5.81
CA LEU A 197 -9.93 -5.40 5.70
C LEU A 197 -11.05 -5.79 4.73
N LEU A 198 -11.88 -4.85 4.28
CA LEU A 198 -13.07 -5.14 3.47
C LEU A 198 -12.75 -6.00 2.24
N GLY A 199 -11.74 -5.61 1.47
CA GLY A 199 -11.32 -6.36 0.29
C GLY A 199 -10.68 -7.72 0.58
N ILE A 200 -10.04 -7.90 1.73
CA ILE A 200 -9.45 -9.18 2.15
C ILE A 200 -10.54 -10.22 2.45
N PHE A 201 -11.71 -9.74 2.88
CA PHE A 201 -12.87 -10.57 3.14
C PHE A 201 -13.91 -10.57 2.00
N GLY A 202 -13.77 -9.68 1.01
CA GLY A 202 -14.76 -9.53 -0.06
C GLY A 202 -16.07 -8.92 0.41
N ILE A 203 -16.03 -8.08 1.45
CA ILE A 203 -17.19 -7.42 2.07
C ILE A 203 -17.30 -5.99 1.56
N PHE A 204 -18.53 -5.48 1.48
CA PHE A 204 -18.83 -4.08 1.26
C PHE A 204 -19.68 -3.58 2.42
N MET A 205 -19.35 -2.41 2.97
CA MET A 205 -20.14 -1.82 4.04
C MET A 205 -20.09 -0.28 4.00
N PRO A 206 -21.14 0.40 4.50
CA PRO A 206 -21.12 1.85 4.65
C PRO A 206 -19.99 2.30 5.58
N LEU A 207 -19.26 3.34 5.19
CA LEU A 207 -18.20 3.93 6.01
C LEU A 207 -18.79 5.01 6.91
N ILE A 208 -18.68 4.82 8.22
CA ILE A 208 -19.18 5.74 9.22
C ILE A 208 -17.99 6.21 10.05
N TYR A 209 -17.34 7.29 9.63
CA TYR A 209 -16.28 7.90 10.42
C TYR A 209 -16.88 8.62 11.64
N GLY A 210 -16.30 8.37 12.81
CA GLY A 210 -16.83 8.79 14.12
C GLY A 210 -17.62 7.70 14.85
N GLU A 211 -17.82 6.51 14.25
CA GLU A 211 -18.43 5.39 14.97
C GLU A 211 -17.44 4.71 15.94
N GLY A 212 -16.15 4.94 15.77
CA GLY A 212 -15.08 4.36 16.59
C GLY A 212 -14.73 2.92 16.22
N LYS A 213 -13.49 2.50 16.53
CA LYS A 213 -12.93 1.22 16.08
C LYS A 213 -13.77 0.02 16.51
N GLY A 214 -14.31 0.05 17.72
CA GLY A 214 -15.09 -1.07 18.28
C GLY A 214 -16.38 -1.32 17.51
N ASN A 215 -17.07 -0.26 17.07
CA ASN A 215 -18.32 -0.39 16.29
C ASN A 215 -18.03 -0.83 14.85
N ALA A 216 -17.06 -0.20 14.19
CA ALA A 216 -16.63 -0.60 12.86
C ALA A 216 -16.18 -2.07 12.81
N THR A 217 -15.39 -2.51 13.81
CA THR A 217 -14.94 -3.91 13.95
C THR A 217 -16.12 -4.86 14.19
N ARG A 218 -17.11 -4.48 15.00
CA ARG A 218 -18.31 -5.30 15.24
C ARG A 218 -19.11 -5.51 13.95
N ARG A 219 -19.27 -4.46 13.16
CA ARG A 219 -19.96 -4.52 11.86
C ARG A 219 -19.20 -5.40 10.88
N LEU A 220 -17.88 -5.25 10.77
CA LEU A 220 -17.05 -6.15 9.97
C LEU A 220 -17.25 -7.61 10.39
N LYS A 221 -17.19 -7.92 11.69
CA LYS A 221 -17.37 -9.28 12.20
C LYS A 221 -18.77 -9.87 12.01
N ALA A 222 -19.80 -9.04 11.84
CA ALA A 222 -21.16 -9.52 11.57
C ALA A 222 -21.32 -10.05 10.14
N GLU A 223 -20.40 -9.70 9.23
CA GLU A 223 -20.36 -10.12 7.83
C GLU A 223 -19.42 -11.33 7.58
N LEU A 224 -18.67 -11.76 8.60
CA LEU A 224 -17.71 -12.88 8.55
C LEU A 224 -18.35 -14.21 8.95
#